data_AF-A0A925D6P2-F1
#
_entry.id   AF-A0A925D6P2-F1
#
_cell.length_a   1.000
_cell.length_b   1.000
_cell.length_c   1.000
_cell.angle_alpha   90.00
_cell.angle_beta   90.00
_cell.angle_gamma   90.00
#
_symmetry.space_group_name_H-M   'P 1'
#
loop_
_entity.id
_entity.type
_entity.pdbx_description
1 polymer ?
#
loop_
_entity_poly.entity_id
_entity_poly.type
_entity_poly.pdbx_seq_one_letter_code
_entity_poly.pdbx_strand_id
1 'polypeptide(L)'
;MKSNSILLVAAVVLSLPLVAQAQLPMPYEAGQIAPLGTAPEGAWGATPVSFADPNCVDGVSCAGMVDPSCADGACGDGRVRRCWDLWGSAEVLLWWMKGTDLPPIVGTSPAGTARTDASVIGTAGYQTLFGDDIVGRDLQPGGRITLGTWLDASHNAGIGARFYALDGSVERFNAVTDGSTIIGRPFFNVGLNEEDAALIGFPGEVAGNVHAKFTNSLIGTDAYLRVMIERSRLRRLDVISGYQFLRMDDDLRIESTSDIIDPSSLIFGARINVFDRFRATNEFHGAMVGLQGTMGRGNWSLTGLGKLGIGNNHQQVIIEGRQGVSFPPGPVTPIPGGLFAQPSNIGTFARDRICYIPELTLNLAYHIRPTVSVHVG
;
A
#
# COMPACT_ATOMS: atom_id res chain seq x y z
N MET A 1 -22.77 -12.61 4.21
CA MET A 1 -23.28 -11.37 4.83
C MET A 1 -22.74 -10.18 4.05
N LYS A 2 -23.60 -9.26 3.61
CA LYS A 2 -23.23 -8.09 2.81
C LYS A 2 -22.52 -7.07 3.71
N SER A 3 -21.23 -6.82 3.49
CA SER A 3 -20.46 -5.79 4.19
C SER A 3 -20.34 -4.56 3.29
N ASN A 4 -21.05 -3.49 3.64
CA ASN A 4 -20.82 -2.16 3.09
C ASN A 4 -19.57 -1.58 3.76
N SER A 5 -18.51 -1.33 3.00
CA SER A 5 -17.23 -0.85 3.52
C SER A 5 -17.12 0.66 3.32
N ILE A 6 -17.11 1.42 4.41
CA ILE A 6 -16.73 2.84 4.42
C ILE A 6 -15.26 2.88 4.83
N LEU A 7 -14.39 3.37 3.94
CA LEU A 7 -12.96 3.54 4.17
C LEU A 7 -12.72 4.98 4.65
N LEU A 8 -12.15 5.16 5.83
CA LEU A 8 -11.69 6.46 6.33
C LEU A 8 -10.16 6.53 6.18
N VAL A 9 -9.66 7.52 5.47
CA VAL A 9 -8.23 7.76 5.23
C VAL A 9 -7.81 8.97 6.04
N ALA A 10 -6.70 8.86 6.77
CA ALA A 10 -6.00 9.98 7.39
C ALA A 10 -4.52 9.85 7.01
N ALA A 11 -3.96 10.82 6.28
CA ALA A 11 -2.54 10.84 5.94
C ALA A 11 -1.81 12.02 6.60
N VAL A 12 -0.48 11.89 6.72
CA VAL A 12 0.42 12.97 7.15
C VAL A 12 1.37 13.21 5.99
N VAL A 13 1.16 14.31 5.27
CA VAL A 13 1.83 14.60 4.00
C VAL A 13 2.93 15.63 4.22
N LEU A 14 4.18 15.26 3.93
CA LEU A 14 5.29 16.18 3.72
C LEU A 14 5.56 16.29 2.21
N SER A 15 5.15 17.39 1.59
CA SER A 15 5.40 17.68 0.18
C SER A 15 6.59 18.61 0.00
N LEU A 16 7.57 18.22 -0.82
CA LEU A 16 8.60 19.12 -1.35
C LEU A 16 8.22 19.53 -2.77
N PRO A 17 8.30 20.82 -3.15
CA PRO A 17 8.07 21.23 -4.54
C PRO A 17 9.21 20.72 -5.43
N LEU A 18 8.91 19.84 -6.38
CA LEU A 18 9.87 19.41 -7.41
C LEU A 18 9.73 20.35 -8.61
N VAL A 19 10.74 21.18 -8.86
CA VAL A 19 10.88 21.92 -10.13
C VAL A 19 11.57 20.99 -11.12
N ALA A 20 10.84 20.45 -12.08
CA ALA A 20 11.41 19.65 -13.16
C ALA A 20 11.76 20.57 -14.34
N GLN A 21 13.04 20.96 -14.46
CA GLN A 21 13.59 21.46 -15.73
C GLN A 21 14.17 20.29 -16.51
N ALA A 22 13.40 19.75 -17.46
CA ALA A 22 13.92 18.85 -18.47
C ALA A 22 14.41 19.68 -19.66
N GLN A 23 15.71 19.98 -19.70
CA GLN A 23 16.35 20.64 -20.84
C GLN A 23 17.15 19.59 -21.62
N LEU A 24 16.61 19.14 -22.75
CA LEU A 24 17.36 18.32 -23.71
C LEU A 24 18.34 19.22 -24.49
N PRO A 25 19.60 18.82 -24.72
CA PRO A 25 20.58 19.65 -25.41
C PRO A 25 20.28 19.70 -26.91
N MET A 26 20.16 20.92 -27.44
CA MET A 26 20.20 21.21 -28.88
C MET A 26 21.65 21.47 -29.32
N PRO A 27 22.04 21.13 -30.56
CA PRO A 27 23.42 21.30 -31.03
C PRO A 27 23.77 22.77 -31.22
N TYR A 28 25.04 23.07 -30.90
CA TYR A 28 25.69 24.36 -30.98
C TYR A 28 25.72 24.91 -32.42
N GLU A 29 25.55 26.21 -32.57
CA GLU A 29 26.08 26.97 -33.71
C GLU A 29 26.79 28.22 -33.16
N ALA A 30 28.03 28.41 -33.60
CA ALA A 30 28.93 29.46 -33.11
C ALA A 30 28.66 30.79 -33.82
N GLY A 31 28.65 31.90 -33.07
CA GLY A 31 28.42 33.22 -33.64
C GLY A 31 28.76 34.39 -32.73
N GLN A 32 30.07 34.68 -32.64
CA GLN A 32 30.72 35.99 -32.45
C GLN A 32 30.52 36.84 -31.17
N ILE A 33 31.66 37.35 -30.73
CA ILE A 33 31.96 38.04 -29.46
C ILE A 33 31.94 39.56 -29.72
N ALA A 34 31.42 40.34 -28.78
CA ALA A 34 31.67 41.78 -28.67
C ALA A 34 31.78 42.20 -27.19
N PRO A 35 32.53 43.28 -26.87
CA PRO A 35 33.45 43.30 -25.73
C PRO A 35 32.90 43.89 -24.42
N LEU A 36 33.63 43.57 -23.35
CA LEU A 36 33.45 43.92 -21.94
C LEU A 36 33.31 45.44 -21.68
N GLY A 37 32.24 45.80 -20.96
CA GLY A 37 32.07 47.07 -20.26
C GLY A 37 32.30 46.91 -18.76
N THR A 38 33.10 47.82 -18.21
CA THR A 38 33.64 47.92 -16.84
C THR A 38 32.61 47.88 -15.71
N ALA A 39 32.89 47.09 -14.66
CA ALA A 39 32.17 47.11 -13.38
C ALA A 39 32.86 48.05 -12.36
N PRO A 40 32.11 48.82 -11.55
CA PRO A 40 32.57 49.29 -10.26
C PRO A 40 32.24 48.26 -9.16
N GLU A 41 33.17 48.14 -8.21
CA GLU A 41 33.14 47.25 -7.04
C GLU A 41 32.06 47.65 -6.01
N GLY A 42 31.45 46.62 -5.39
CA GLY A 42 31.12 46.66 -3.96
C GLY A 42 29.63 46.69 -3.56
N ALA A 43 29.00 45.51 -3.47
CA ALA A 43 28.07 45.17 -2.39
C ALA A 43 27.71 43.67 -2.43
N TRP A 44 28.18 42.91 -1.44
CA TRP A 44 27.72 41.55 -1.18
C TRP A 44 26.31 41.61 -0.58
N GLY A 45 25.31 41.36 -1.41
CA GLY A 45 23.94 41.12 -1.00
C GLY A 45 23.31 40.20 -2.02
N ALA A 46 23.11 38.93 -1.66
CA ALA A 46 22.42 37.96 -2.51
C ALA A 46 20.96 38.41 -2.71
N THR A 47 20.71 39.05 -3.84
CA THR A 47 19.37 39.25 -4.37
C THR A 47 18.92 37.94 -5.01
N PRO A 48 17.73 37.40 -4.71
CA PRO A 48 17.16 36.36 -5.53
C PRO A 48 16.85 36.98 -6.90
N VAL A 49 17.45 36.42 -7.93
CA VAL A 49 17.25 36.81 -9.33
C VAL A 49 15.78 36.58 -9.68
N SER A 50 15.01 37.67 -9.80
CA SER A 50 13.74 37.61 -10.50
C SER A 50 14.05 37.50 -11.99
N PHE A 51 13.80 36.34 -12.59
CA PHE A 51 13.63 36.30 -14.03
C PHE A 51 12.30 37.00 -14.33
N ALA A 52 12.39 38.28 -14.70
CA ALA A 52 11.33 38.91 -15.46
C ALA A 52 11.17 38.08 -16.74
N ASP A 53 9.99 37.51 -16.93
CA ASP A 53 9.55 37.04 -18.24
C ASP A 53 9.64 38.25 -19.19
N PRO A 54 10.35 38.17 -20.33
CA PRO A 54 10.48 39.28 -21.27
C PRO A 54 9.13 39.76 -21.85
N ASN A 55 8.04 39.03 -21.59
CA ASN A 55 6.69 39.38 -22.00
C ASN A 55 5.79 39.90 -20.86
N CYS A 56 6.31 40.10 -19.65
CA CYS A 56 5.59 40.83 -18.60
C CYS A 56 5.64 42.33 -18.88
N VAL A 57 4.73 42.82 -19.72
CA VAL A 57 4.49 44.25 -19.88
C VAL A 57 3.63 44.72 -18.70
N ASP A 58 4.27 45.49 -17.82
CA ASP A 58 3.75 46.48 -16.88
C ASP A 58 2.30 46.33 -16.34
N GLY A 59 2.21 46.17 -15.01
CA GLY A 59 1.31 47.06 -14.26
C GLY A 59 0.06 46.51 -13.59
N VAL A 60 -0.14 45.20 -13.43
CA VAL A 60 -1.21 44.68 -12.55
C VAL A 60 -0.61 43.87 -11.41
N SER A 61 -0.47 44.53 -10.26
CA SER A 61 -0.10 43.88 -9.01
C SER A 61 -1.24 42.97 -8.53
N CYS A 62 -1.06 41.65 -8.63
CA CYS A 62 -1.86 40.68 -7.87
C CYS A 62 -1.45 40.63 -6.38
N ALA A 63 -1.04 41.78 -5.83
CA ALA A 63 -0.64 41.92 -4.43
C ALA A 63 -1.88 42.26 -3.60
N GLY A 64 -2.73 41.27 -3.38
CA GLY A 64 -3.91 41.41 -2.53
C GLY A 64 -4.93 40.32 -2.80
N MET A 65 -4.79 39.20 -2.08
CA MET A 65 -5.51 37.93 -2.23
C MET A 65 -4.92 37.05 -3.34
N VAL A 66 -4.07 36.10 -2.92
CA VAL A 66 -3.77 34.90 -3.72
C VAL A 66 -5.12 34.24 -3.98
N ASP A 67 -5.59 34.25 -5.22
CA ASP A 67 -6.74 33.46 -5.61
C ASP A 67 -6.35 31.99 -5.39
N PRO A 68 -6.92 31.28 -4.40
CA PRO A 68 -6.59 29.88 -4.17
C PRO A 68 -7.01 29.00 -5.35
N SER A 69 -7.87 29.51 -6.23
CA SER A 69 -8.28 28.87 -7.47
C SER A 69 -7.35 29.16 -8.65
N CYS A 70 -6.43 30.13 -8.56
CA CYS A 70 -5.45 30.54 -9.59
C CYS A 70 -4.07 30.77 -8.97
N ALA A 71 -3.45 29.72 -8.43
CA ALA A 71 -2.15 29.81 -7.76
C ALA A 71 -0.98 30.25 -8.69
N ASP A 72 -1.18 30.26 -10.00
CA ASP A 72 -0.19 30.57 -11.04
C ASP A 72 -0.42 31.90 -11.79
N GLY A 73 -1.52 32.60 -11.50
CA GLY A 73 -1.87 33.85 -12.21
C GLY A 73 -2.25 33.68 -13.70
N ALA A 74 -2.46 32.45 -14.18
CA ALA A 74 -2.77 32.18 -15.60
C ALA A 74 -4.22 32.53 -16.00
N CYS A 75 -5.06 32.86 -15.02
CA CYS A 75 -6.47 33.11 -15.22
C CYS A 75 -6.73 34.55 -15.72
N GLY A 76 -6.58 34.79 -17.01
CA GLY A 76 -7.04 36.06 -17.57
C GLY A 76 -6.63 36.44 -18.98
N ASP A 77 -5.62 35.82 -19.57
CA ASP A 77 -5.20 36.21 -20.92
C ASP A 77 -5.14 35.03 -21.89
N GLY A 78 -6.13 34.98 -22.79
CA GLY A 78 -6.24 33.95 -23.84
C GLY A 78 -5.16 34.01 -24.93
N ARG A 79 -4.07 34.76 -24.70
CA ARG A 79 -3.01 35.01 -25.68
C ARG A 79 -1.70 34.28 -25.41
N VAL A 80 -1.54 33.61 -24.27
CA VAL A 80 -0.31 32.86 -23.98
C VAL A 80 -0.59 31.36 -24.11
N ARG A 81 -0.43 30.81 -25.31
CA ARG A 81 -0.31 29.36 -25.51
C ARG A 81 1.02 28.90 -24.92
N ARG A 82 1.08 28.69 -23.60
CA ARG A 82 2.21 27.98 -23.00
C ARG A 82 2.16 26.52 -23.45
N CYS A 83 3.27 26.04 -24.00
CA CYS A 83 3.49 24.60 -24.19
C CYS A 83 3.52 23.96 -22.80
N TRP A 84 2.43 23.27 -22.47
CA TRP A 84 2.23 22.35 -21.34
C TRP A 84 2.12 23.04 -19.98
N ASP A 85 0.90 23.45 -19.65
CA ASP A 85 0.55 23.78 -18.27
C ASP A 85 0.38 22.46 -17.50
N LEU A 86 1.39 22.14 -16.71
CA LEU A 86 1.54 20.89 -15.96
C LEU A 86 1.35 21.15 -14.47
N TRP A 87 0.72 20.21 -13.79
CA TRP A 87 0.58 20.21 -12.34
C TRP A 87 0.94 18.83 -11.78
N GLY A 88 1.38 18.79 -10.53
CA GLY A 88 1.70 17.53 -9.87
C GLY A 88 1.91 17.65 -8.37
N SER A 89 1.83 16.51 -7.68
CA SER A 89 2.12 16.35 -6.26
C SER A 89 2.91 15.07 -6.01
N ALA A 90 3.73 15.09 -4.97
CA ALA A 90 4.37 13.91 -4.40
C ALA A 90 4.12 13.92 -2.89
N GLU A 91 3.70 12.77 -2.36
CA GLU A 91 3.18 12.65 -1.01
C GLU A 91 3.73 11.37 -0.37
N VAL A 92 4.07 11.46 0.91
CA VAL A 92 4.32 10.29 1.76
C VAL A 92 2.98 9.87 2.37
N LEU A 93 2.68 8.58 2.31
CA LEU A 93 1.49 7.99 2.88
C LEU A 93 1.83 7.26 4.16
N LEU A 94 0.92 7.38 5.14
CA LEU A 94 0.83 6.50 6.28
C LEU A 94 -0.60 5.96 6.26
N TRP A 95 -0.79 4.66 6.03
CA TRP A 95 -2.11 4.07 5.80
C TRP A 95 -2.32 2.83 6.65
N TRP A 96 -3.43 2.77 7.41
CA TRP A 96 -3.93 1.55 8.02
C TRP A 96 -4.81 0.75 7.06
N MET A 97 -4.55 -0.55 6.94
CA MET A 97 -5.41 -1.47 6.21
C MET A 97 -6.32 -2.25 7.16
N LYS A 98 -7.37 -2.86 6.60
CA LYS A 98 -8.27 -3.73 7.37
C LYS A 98 -7.54 -4.94 7.97
N GLY A 99 -6.46 -5.37 7.33
CA GLY A 99 -5.74 -6.60 7.67
C GLY A 99 -6.50 -7.86 7.25
N THR A 100 -5.88 -9.00 7.55
CA THR A 100 -6.37 -10.34 7.24
C THR A 100 -6.53 -11.11 8.55
N ASP A 101 -7.72 -11.65 8.79
CA ASP A 101 -8.01 -12.47 9.97
C ASP A 101 -7.41 -13.86 9.78
N LEU A 102 -6.44 -14.24 10.63
CA LEU A 102 -5.80 -15.54 10.57
C LEU A 102 -6.38 -16.48 11.62
N PRO A 103 -6.66 -17.75 11.28
CA PRO A 103 -6.97 -18.75 12.30
C PRO A 103 -5.75 -18.98 13.21
N PRO A 104 -5.89 -19.67 14.35
CA PRO A 104 -4.73 -20.10 15.14
C PRO A 104 -3.82 -21.00 14.28
N ILE A 105 -2.56 -20.60 14.11
CA ILE A 105 -1.59 -21.31 13.25
C ILE A 105 -0.55 -22.05 14.07
N VAL A 106 -0.11 -21.44 15.17
CA VAL A 106 0.83 -22.03 16.13
C VAL A 106 0.29 -21.84 17.54
N GLY A 107 0.30 -22.90 18.34
CA GLY A 107 -0.09 -22.85 19.74
C GLY A 107 0.83 -23.68 20.64
N THR A 108 0.67 -23.50 21.94
CA THR A 108 1.42 -24.17 23.00
C THR A 108 0.48 -24.62 24.13
N SER A 109 0.99 -25.50 24.99
CA SER A 109 0.33 -25.93 26.23
C SER A 109 1.37 -26.03 27.36
N PRO A 110 0.96 -25.95 28.64
CA PRO A 110 1.87 -26.08 29.77
C PRO A 110 2.56 -27.44 29.83
N ALA A 111 3.76 -27.48 30.42
CA ALA A 111 4.44 -28.74 30.70
C ALA A 111 3.56 -29.67 31.57
N GLY A 112 3.54 -30.96 31.25
CA GLY A 112 2.68 -31.94 31.91
C GLY A 112 1.30 -32.12 31.27
N THR A 113 0.95 -31.33 30.24
CA THR A 113 -0.25 -31.59 29.42
C THR A 113 -0.13 -32.95 28.73
N ALA A 114 -1.21 -33.74 28.73
CA ALA A 114 -1.24 -35.02 28.05
C ALA A 114 -1.01 -34.83 26.54
N ARG A 115 -0.30 -35.78 25.91
CA ARG A 115 0.05 -35.69 24.48
C ARG A 115 -1.15 -35.48 23.55
N THR A 116 -2.28 -36.09 23.87
CA THR A 116 -3.54 -35.98 23.09
C THR A 116 -4.19 -34.61 23.18
N ASP A 117 -3.88 -33.83 24.22
CA ASP A 117 -4.49 -32.53 24.47
C ASP A 117 -3.53 -31.37 24.15
N ALA A 118 -2.28 -31.69 23.80
CA ALA A 118 -1.19 -30.75 23.64
C ALA A 118 -1.34 -29.92 22.36
N SER A 119 -1.37 -28.59 22.52
CA SER A 119 -1.57 -27.61 21.44
C SER A 119 -2.90 -27.76 20.68
N VAL A 120 -3.89 -28.46 21.24
CA VAL A 120 -5.23 -28.61 20.67
C VAL A 120 -6.12 -27.44 21.07
N ILE A 121 -6.85 -26.85 20.11
CA ILE A 121 -7.74 -25.71 20.40
C ILE A 121 -8.85 -26.14 21.35
N GLY A 122 -9.09 -25.33 22.38
CA GLY A 122 -10.17 -25.54 23.35
C GLY A 122 -9.81 -26.45 24.54
N THR A 123 -8.61 -27.04 24.58
CA THR A 123 -8.13 -27.79 25.75
C THR A 123 -7.62 -26.85 26.84
N ALA A 124 -7.60 -27.35 28.09
CA ALA A 124 -7.17 -26.56 29.24
C ALA A 124 -5.68 -26.18 29.11
N GLY A 125 -5.39 -24.88 29.20
CA GLY A 125 -4.02 -24.36 29.11
C GLY A 125 -3.52 -24.10 27.69
N TYR A 126 -4.28 -24.44 26.65
CA TYR A 126 -3.94 -24.03 25.28
C TYR A 126 -3.78 -22.51 25.17
N GLN A 127 -2.72 -22.07 24.49
CA GLN A 127 -2.46 -20.68 24.16
C GLN A 127 -1.99 -20.54 22.72
N THR A 128 -2.57 -19.61 21.96
CA THR A 128 -2.09 -19.27 20.62
C THR A 128 -0.79 -18.47 20.71
N LEU A 129 0.23 -18.87 19.95
CA LEU A 129 1.50 -18.16 19.80
C LEU A 129 1.56 -17.33 18.51
N PHE A 130 0.89 -17.78 17.44
CA PHE A 130 0.76 -17.07 16.18
C PHE A 130 -0.53 -17.42 15.46
N GLY A 131 -1.15 -16.43 14.81
CA GLY A 131 -2.53 -16.50 14.32
C GLY A 131 -3.53 -16.14 15.42
N ASP A 132 -4.82 -16.37 15.18
CA ASP A 132 -5.91 -15.97 16.07
C ASP A 132 -5.97 -14.45 16.31
N ASP A 133 -5.50 -13.68 15.34
CA ASP A 133 -5.54 -12.22 15.29
C ASP A 133 -5.59 -11.75 13.83
N ILE A 134 -5.92 -10.47 13.64
CA ILE A 134 -5.91 -9.76 12.37
C ILE A 134 -4.50 -9.24 12.12
N VAL A 135 -3.84 -9.79 11.10
CA VAL A 135 -2.50 -9.41 10.67
C VAL A 135 -2.53 -8.33 9.59
N GLY A 136 -1.47 -7.54 9.49
CA GLY A 136 -1.30 -6.54 8.44
C GLY A 136 -2.25 -5.34 8.52
N ARG A 137 -2.77 -5.05 9.74
CA ARG A 137 -3.59 -3.88 10.08
C ARG A 137 -2.79 -2.69 10.61
N ASP A 138 -1.49 -2.88 10.82
CA ASP A 138 -0.60 -1.84 11.34
C ASP A 138 -0.44 -0.69 10.34
N LEU A 139 0.07 0.45 10.84
CA LEU A 139 0.34 1.62 10.03
C LEU A 139 1.42 1.32 9.00
N GLN A 140 1.09 1.40 7.71
CA GLN A 140 2.01 1.10 6.62
C GLN A 140 2.48 2.36 5.91
N PRO A 141 3.80 2.55 5.74
CA PRO A 141 4.34 3.64 4.96
C PRO A 141 4.13 3.38 3.46
N GLY A 142 4.01 4.45 2.70
CA GLY A 142 3.91 4.39 1.25
C GLY A 142 4.15 5.73 0.60
N GLY A 143 3.89 5.79 -0.70
CA GLY A 143 4.03 7.01 -1.49
C GLY A 143 2.88 7.18 -2.45
N ARG A 144 2.59 8.44 -2.79
CA ARG A 144 1.62 8.81 -3.81
C ARG A 144 2.18 9.92 -4.69
N ILE A 145 2.03 9.74 -6.00
CA ILE A 145 2.40 10.74 -7.00
C ILE A 145 1.15 11.03 -7.82
N THR A 146 0.87 12.31 -8.02
CA THR A 146 -0.19 12.77 -8.93
C THR A 146 0.42 13.70 -9.96
N LEU A 147 0.06 13.55 -11.23
CA LEU A 147 0.54 14.37 -12.33
C LEU A 147 -0.61 14.68 -13.27
N GLY A 148 -0.59 15.81 -13.95
CA GLY A 148 -1.57 16.12 -14.97
C GLY A 148 -1.25 17.36 -15.79
N THR A 149 -2.11 17.63 -16.77
CA THR A 149 -2.01 18.79 -17.65
C THR A 149 -3.37 19.40 -17.90
N TRP A 150 -3.40 20.71 -18.12
CA TRP A 150 -4.59 21.42 -18.57
C TRP A 150 -4.74 21.35 -20.10
N LEU A 151 -5.97 21.15 -20.56
CA LEU A 151 -6.31 21.05 -21.98
C LEU A 151 -6.68 22.40 -22.59
N ASP A 152 -6.96 23.40 -21.76
CA ASP A 152 -7.32 24.75 -22.16
C ASP A 152 -6.62 25.79 -21.31
N ALA A 153 -6.37 26.98 -21.87
CA ALA A 153 -5.67 28.07 -21.18
C ALA A 153 -6.44 28.67 -20.00
N SER A 154 -7.74 28.36 -19.86
CA SER A 154 -8.55 28.81 -18.70
C SER A 154 -8.58 27.79 -17.56
N HIS A 155 -7.91 26.64 -17.73
CA HIS A 155 -7.84 25.54 -16.77
C HIS A 155 -9.22 24.96 -16.42
N ASN A 156 -10.14 24.93 -17.38
CA ASN A 156 -11.48 24.39 -17.22
C ASN A 156 -11.53 22.86 -17.37
N ALA A 157 -10.64 22.29 -18.18
CA ALA A 157 -10.55 20.87 -18.46
C ALA A 157 -9.09 20.41 -18.35
N GLY A 158 -8.88 19.23 -17.77
CA GLY A 158 -7.55 18.66 -17.62
C GLY A 158 -7.58 17.14 -17.62
N ILE A 159 -6.40 16.54 -17.84
CA ILE A 159 -6.17 15.10 -17.69
C ILE A 159 -5.17 14.91 -16.56
N GLY A 160 -5.44 13.96 -15.69
CA GLY A 160 -4.57 13.60 -14.58
C GLY A 160 -4.37 12.10 -14.46
N ALA A 161 -3.26 11.73 -13.83
CA ALA A 161 -2.99 10.39 -13.39
C ALA A 161 -2.49 10.42 -11.93
N ARG A 162 -2.85 9.39 -11.17
CA ARG A 162 -2.44 9.20 -9.79
C ARG A 162 -1.88 7.80 -9.64
N PHE A 163 -0.76 7.65 -8.94
CA PHE A 163 -0.14 6.37 -8.62
C PHE A 163 0.18 6.34 -7.15
N TYR A 164 -0.13 5.24 -6.48
CA TYR A 164 0.22 5.04 -5.08
C TYR A 164 0.60 3.60 -4.82
N ALA A 165 1.51 3.41 -3.87
CA ALA A 165 1.95 2.10 -3.42
C ALA A 165 2.22 2.17 -1.92
N LEU A 166 1.96 1.07 -1.23
CA LEU A 166 2.35 0.84 0.15
C LEU A 166 3.51 -0.15 0.16
N ASP A 167 4.46 0.04 1.07
CA ASP A 167 5.60 -0.87 1.28
C ASP A 167 5.13 -2.26 1.74
N GLY A 168 3.94 -2.31 2.36
CA GLY A 168 3.38 -3.52 2.92
C GLY A 168 3.67 -3.66 4.41
N SER A 169 3.21 -4.77 4.97
CA SER A 169 3.55 -5.24 6.30
C SER A 169 4.10 -6.66 6.19
N VAL A 170 5.02 -6.98 7.11
CA VAL A 170 5.57 -8.33 7.21
C VAL A 170 5.51 -8.78 8.66
N GLU A 171 4.74 -9.82 8.91
CA GLU A 171 4.69 -10.49 10.20
C GLU A 171 5.41 -11.81 10.12
N ARG A 172 6.23 -12.10 11.14
CA ARG A 172 7.04 -13.31 11.20
C ARG A 172 6.92 -13.92 12.58
N PHE A 173 6.74 -15.22 12.60
CA PHE A 173 6.86 -16.04 13.80
C PHE A 173 7.91 -17.12 13.57
N ASN A 174 8.75 -17.32 14.56
CA ASN A 174 9.77 -18.35 14.58
C ASN A 174 9.78 -19.00 15.96
N ALA A 175 9.67 -20.32 16.00
CA ALA A 175 9.95 -21.07 17.21
C ALA A 175 10.80 -22.28 16.89
N VAL A 176 11.72 -22.58 17.79
CA VAL A 176 12.59 -23.75 17.76
C VAL A 176 12.51 -24.40 19.13
N THR A 177 12.49 -25.72 19.17
CA THR A 177 12.44 -26.51 20.39
C THR A 177 13.33 -27.72 20.25
N ASP A 178 14.10 -28.01 21.29
CA ASP A 178 14.93 -29.20 21.44
C ASP A 178 14.13 -30.40 21.99
N GLY A 179 12.81 -30.27 22.05
CA GLY A 179 11.91 -31.25 22.65
C GLY A 179 11.81 -31.09 24.17
N SER A 180 12.03 -29.88 24.70
CA SER A 180 11.71 -29.50 26.09
C SER A 180 10.38 -28.76 26.24
N THR A 181 9.90 -28.12 25.18
CA THR A 181 8.68 -27.29 25.18
C THR A 181 7.62 -27.86 24.26
N ILE A 182 6.34 -27.74 24.66
CA ILE A 182 5.20 -28.11 23.82
C ILE A 182 4.95 -27.00 22.80
N ILE A 183 5.06 -27.32 21.53
CA ILE A 183 4.70 -26.43 20.43
C ILE A 183 3.98 -27.28 19.39
N GLY A 184 2.87 -26.80 18.88
CA GLY A 184 2.08 -27.51 17.90
C GLY A 184 1.38 -26.57 16.94
N ARG A 185 0.97 -27.13 15.81
CA ARG A 185 0.11 -26.46 14.85
C ARG A 185 -1.30 -27.04 14.98
N PRO A 186 -2.25 -26.32 15.58
CA PRO A 186 -3.62 -26.81 15.69
C PRO A 186 -4.28 -26.88 14.31
N PHE A 187 -5.17 -27.85 14.14
CA PHE A 187 -5.98 -28.01 12.94
C PHE A 187 -7.25 -28.81 13.26
N PHE A 188 -8.28 -28.63 12.43
CA PHE A 188 -9.46 -29.46 12.52
C PHE A 188 -9.23 -30.78 11.77
N ASN A 189 -9.25 -31.91 12.49
CA ASN A 189 -9.05 -33.23 11.92
C ASN A 189 -10.36 -33.75 11.32
N VAL A 190 -10.49 -33.65 10.00
CA VAL A 190 -11.69 -34.09 9.27
C VAL A 190 -11.92 -35.61 9.32
N GLY A 191 -10.89 -36.41 9.63
CA GLY A 191 -11.01 -37.86 9.74
C GLY A 191 -11.62 -38.30 11.07
N LEU A 192 -11.31 -37.57 12.15
CA LEU A 192 -11.82 -37.81 13.50
C LEU A 192 -13.01 -36.90 13.86
N ASN A 193 -13.24 -35.86 13.07
CA ASN A 193 -14.25 -34.83 13.29
C ASN A 193 -14.10 -34.12 14.66
N GLU A 194 -12.85 -33.79 15.01
CA GLU A 194 -12.48 -33.09 16.25
C GLU A 194 -11.27 -32.16 16.03
N GLU A 195 -11.03 -31.26 16.98
CA GLU A 195 -9.82 -30.44 17.00
C GLU A 195 -8.60 -31.32 17.36
N ASP A 196 -7.50 -31.13 16.65
CA ASP A 196 -6.26 -31.88 16.82
C ASP A 196 -5.06 -30.96 16.60
N ALA A 197 -3.84 -31.44 16.86
CA ALA A 197 -2.63 -30.66 16.70
C ALA A 197 -1.45 -31.48 16.15
N ALA A 198 -0.80 -30.93 15.14
CA ALA A 198 0.47 -31.46 14.65
C ALA A 198 1.60 -30.98 15.58
N LEU A 199 2.17 -31.89 16.36
CA LEU A 199 3.24 -31.58 17.31
C LEU A 199 4.54 -31.23 16.58
N ILE A 200 5.08 -30.06 16.89
CA ILE A 200 6.39 -29.57 16.45
C ILE A 200 7.43 -29.76 17.56
N GLY A 201 7.00 -29.65 18.82
CA GLY A 201 7.77 -29.95 19.99
C GLY A 201 6.92 -30.63 21.05
N PHE A 202 7.46 -31.66 21.69
CA PHE A 202 6.85 -32.29 22.85
C PHE A 202 7.95 -32.89 23.76
N PRO A 203 7.89 -32.67 25.09
CA PRO A 203 8.88 -33.13 26.06
C PRO A 203 9.36 -34.58 25.85
N GLY A 204 10.62 -34.75 25.46
CA GLY A 204 11.27 -36.06 25.30
C GLY A 204 10.83 -36.86 24.08
N GLU A 205 9.93 -36.33 23.24
CA GLU A 205 9.35 -37.10 22.14
C GLU A 205 9.53 -36.47 20.76
N VAL A 206 9.38 -35.15 20.66
CA VAL A 206 9.48 -34.42 19.39
C VAL A 206 10.30 -33.15 19.61
N ALA A 207 11.31 -32.94 18.78
CA ALA A 207 12.04 -31.68 18.65
C ALA A 207 11.76 -31.08 17.28
N GLY A 208 11.90 -29.77 17.10
CA GLY A 208 11.54 -29.20 15.82
C GLY A 208 11.58 -27.69 15.73
N ASN A 209 11.05 -27.20 14.61
CA ASN A 209 10.89 -25.77 14.37
C ASN A 209 9.63 -25.46 13.57
N VAL A 210 9.15 -24.23 13.71
CA VAL A 210 8.06 -23.68 12.91
C VAL A 210 8.39 -22.25 12.53
N HIS A 211 8.22 -21.95 11.26
CA HIS A 211 8.34 -20.62 10.67
C HIS A 211 7.02 -20.26 10.02
N ALA A 212 6.41 -19.16 10.44
CA ALA A 212 5.25 -18.59 9.77
C ALA A 212 5.55 -17.16 9.34
N LYS A 213 5.15 -16.81 8.13
CA LYS A 213 5.39 -15.49 7.54
C LYS A 213 4.14 -15.04 6.79
N PHE A 214 3.66 -13.86 7.13
CA PHE A 214 2.63 -13.14 6.39
C PHE A 214 3.24 -11.91 5.73
N THR A 215 2.90 -11.65 4.48
CA THR A 215 3.25 -10.41 3.78
C THR A 215 2.04 -9.88 3.03
N ASN A 216 1.84 -8.56 3.03
CA ASN A 216 0.90 -7.92 2.13
C ASN A 216 1.54 -6.77 1.36
N SER A 217 0.95 -6.43 0.21
CA SER A 217 1.30 -5.23 -0.55
C SER A 217 0.09 -4.68 -1.30
N LEU A 218 0.11 -3.37 -1.55
CA LEU A 218 -0.97 -2.65 -2.23
C LEU A 218 -0.38 -1.67 -3.23
N ILE A 219 -0.89 -1.69 -4.46
CA ILE A 219 -0.63 -0.68 -5.47
C ILE A 219 -1.92 -0.21 -6.11
N GLY A 220 -1.98 1.04 -6.52
CA GLY A 220 -3.14 1.57 -7.23
C GLY A 220 -2.77 2.69 -8.19
N THR A 221 -3.59 2.83 -9.22
CA THR A 221 -3.50 3.94 -10.15
C THR A 221 -4.87 4.42 -10.61
N ASP A 222 -4.97 5.71 -10.85
CA ASP A 222 -6.12 6.33 -11.46
C ASP A 222 -5.67 7.13 -12.70
N ALA A 223 -6.46 7.11 -13.77
CA ALA A 223 -6.33 8.01 -14.90
C ALA A 223 -7.67 8.69 -15.13
N TYR A 224 -7.71 10.03 -15.19
CA TYR A 224 -8.97 10.76 -15.17
C TYR A 224 -8.98 12.05 -15.96
N LEU A 225 -10.17 12.38 -16.41
CA LEU A 225 -10.54 13.70 -16.86
C LEU A 225 -11.05 14.50 -15.67
N ARG A 226 -10.68 15.76 -15.59
CA ARG A 226 -11.27 16.75 -14.68
C ARG A 226 -11.92 17.85 -15.49
N VAL A 227 -13.14 18.23 -15.11
CA VAL A 227 -13.89 19.31 -15.74
C VAL A 227 -14.47 20.20 -14.65
N MET A 228 -14.17 21.49 -14.74
CA MET A 228 -14.67 22.52 -13.83
C MET A 228 -16.17 22.73 -14.06
N ILE A 229 -16.97 22.60 -13.00
CA ILE A 229 -18.40 22.99 -13.01
C ILE A 229 -18.55 24.44 -12.58
N GLU A 230 -17.89 24.81 -11.49
CA GLU A 230 -18.11 26.10 -10.86
C GLU A 230 -16.79 26.69 -10.39
N ARG A 231 -16.65 28.01 -10.58
CA ARG A 231 -15.54 28.79 -10.06
C ARG A 231 -16.03 30.12 -9.52
N SER A 232 -15.46 30.48 -8.38
CA SER A 232 -15.55 31.81 -7.78
C SER A 232 -14.18 32.18 -7.22
N ARG A 233 -14.03 33.40 -6.72
CA ARG A 233 -12.76 33.90 -6.15
C ARG A 233 -12.21 33.08 -4.98
N LEU A 234 -13.05 32.30 -4.31
CA LEU A 234 -12.68 31.55 -3.11
C LEU A 234 -12.98 30.05 -3.23
N ARG A 235 -13.61 29.61 -4.32
CA ARG A 235 -14.08 28.24 -4.47
C ARG A 235 -13.92 27.75 -5.89
N ARG A 236 -13.50 26.50 -6.04
CA ARG A 236 -13.48 25.78 -7.29
C ARG A 236 -14.09 24.41 -7.07
N LEU A 237 -14.96 23.99 -8.00
CA LEU A 237 -15.57 22.67 -8.00
C LEU A 237 -15.37 22.02 -9.37
N ASP A 238 -14.72 20.86 -9.36
CA ASP A 238 -14.47 20.04 -10.53
C ASP A 238 -15.22 18.69 -10.39
N VAL A 239 -15.78 18.19 -11.49
CA VAL A 239 -16.10 16.76 -11.64
C VAL A 239 -14.87 16.05 -12.16
N ILE A 240 -14.61 14.87 -11.60
CA ILE A 240 -13.64 13.93 -12.14
C ILE A 240 -14.34 12.66 -12.61
N SER A 241 -13.85 12.11 -13.71
CA SER A 241 -14.29 10.81 -14.21
C SER A 241 -13.14 10.12 -14.90
N GLY A 242 -13.05 8.80 -14.77
CA GLY A 242 -11.92 8.09 -15.34
C GLY A 242 -11.92 6.60 -15.04
N TYR A 243 -10.72 6.05 -15.06
CA TYR A 243 -10.42 4.66 -14.81
C TYR A 243 -9.58 4.53 -13.54
N GLN A 244 -9.89 3.52 -12.74
CA GLN A 244 -9.18 3.17 -11.51
C GLN A 244 -8.76 1.71 -11.56
N PHE A 245 -7.51 1.48 -11.21
CA PHE A 245 -6.90 0.18 -10.98
C PHE A 245 -6.40 0.08 -9.55
N LEU A 246 -6.62 -1.07 -8.92
CA LEU A 246 -6.06 -1.37 -7.60
C LEU A 246 -5.67 -2.84 -7.58
N ARG A 247 -4.48 -3.14 -7.06
CA ARG A 247 -4.04 -4.51 -6.84
C ARG A 247 -3.53 -4.69 -5.42
N MET A 248 -3.98 -5.76 -4.80
CA MET A 248 -3.57 -6.19 -3.46
C MET A 248 -3.08 -7.64 -3.53
N ASP A 249 -1.88 -7.90 -3.03
CA ASP A 249 -1.29 -9.23 -2.93
C ASP A 249 -1.06 -9.56 -1.45
N ASP A 250 -1.61 -10.69 -0.98
CA ASP A 250 -1.36 -11.26 0.34
C ASP A 250 -0.69 -12.64 0.18
N ASP A 251 0.29 -12.94 1.03
CA ASP A 251 0.99 -14.24 1.05
C ASP A 251 1.19 -14.70 2.49
N LEU A 252 0.62 -15.85 2.84
CA LEU A 252 0.86 -16.56 4.09
C LEU A 252 1.63 -17.83 3.77
N ARG A 253 2.80 -17.99 4.38
CA ARG A 253 3.67 -19.16 4.24
C ARG A 253 3.97 -19.74 5.62
N ILE A 254 3.78 -21.04 5.77
CA ILE A 254 4.02 -21.76 7.01
C ILE A 254 4.88 -22.98 6.69
N GLU A 255 5.99 -23.12 7.39
CA GLU A 255 6.90 -24.25 7.29
C GLU A 255 7.14 -24.82 8.69
N SER A 256 7.13 -26.13 8.82
CA SER A 256 7.44 -26.77 10.09
C SER A 256 8.20 -28.07 9.91
N THR A 257 9.13 -28.33 10.81
CA THR A 257 9.90 -29.57 10.88
C THR A 257 9.71 -30.20 12.25
N SER A 258 9.40 -31.48 12.28
CA SER A 258 9.31 -32.29 13.51
C SER A 258 10.25 -33.49 13.40
N ASP A 259 11.18 -33.60 14.33
CA ASP A 259 12.10 -34.71 14.51
C ASP A 259 11.62 -35.59 15.65
N ILE A 260 11.41 -36.87 15.38
CA ILE A 260 10.98 -37.84 16.38
C ILE A 260 12.20 -38.31 17.17
N ILE A 261 12.27 -37.90 18.44
CA ILE A 261 13.39 -38.16 19.35
C ILE A 261 13.06 -39.18 20.44
N ASP A 262 11.81 -39.62 20.55
CA ASP A 262 11.40 -40.70 21.46
C ASP A 262 12.02 -42.05 21.02
N PRO A 263 12.94 -42.65 21.80
CA PRO A 263 13.55 -43.93 21.46
C PRO A 263 12.57 -45.11 21.44
N SER A 264 11.39 -44.96 22.07
CA SER A 264 10.34 -45.97 22.11
C SER A 264 9.40 -45.92 20.90
N SER A 265 9.48 -44.85 20.09
CA SER A 265 8.67 -44.69 18.89
C SER A 265 9.10 -45.62 17.77
N LEU A 266 8.12 -46.23 17.07
CA LEU A 266 8.36 -47.05 15.88
C LEU A 266 8.99 -46.28 14.71
N ILE A 267 8.93 -44.94 14.77
CA ILE A 267 9.49 -44.03 13.77
C ILE A 267 10.60 -43.15 14.39
N PHE A 268 11.29 -43.63 15.42
CA PHE A 268 12.43 -42.92 16.00
C PHE A 268 13.46 -42.51 14.93
N GLY A 269 13.93 -41.26 15.00
CA GLY A 269 14.84 -40.68 14.01
C GLY A 269 14.17 -40.21 12.71
N ALA A 270 12.83 -40.33 12.60
CA ALA A 270 12.11 -39.75 11.48
C ALA A 270 12.07 -38.22 11.57
N ARG A 271 12.17 -37.56 10.42
CA ARG A 271 11.94 -36.14 10.22
C ARG A 271 10.70 -35.95 9.36
N ILE A 272 9.76 -35.15 9.85
CA ILE A 272 8.53 -34.77 9.18
C ILE A 272 8.64 -33.30 8.80
N ASN A 273 8.52 -32.98 7.52
CA ASN A 273 8.47 -31.61 7.02
C ASN A 273 7.07 -31.33 6.51
N VAL A 274 6.50 -30.20 6.89
CA VAL A 274 5.19 -29.75 6.41
C VAL A 274 5.30 -28.31 5.91
N PHE A 275 4.68 -28.06 4.78
CA PHE A 275 4.67 -26.77 4.12
C PHE A 275 3.25 -26.45 3.65
N ASP A 276 2.75 -25.29 4.05
CA ASP A 276 1.50 -24.72 3.58
C ASP A 276 1.73 -23.29 3.10
N ARG A 277 1.13 -22.92 1.97
CA ARG A 277 1.14 -21.56 1.47
C ARG A 277 -0.21 -21.18 0.88
N PHE A 278 -0.65 -19.99 1.23
CA PHE A 278 -1.86 -19.36 0.74
C PHE A 278 -1.49 -18.00 0.17
N ARG A 279 -1.66 -17.83 -1.13
CA ARG A 279 -1.46 -16.55 -1.80
C ARG A 279 -2.79 -16.06 -2.33
N ALA A 280 -3.22 -14.88 -1.90
CA ALA A 280 -4.44 -14.23 -2.38
C ALA A 280 -4.09 -12.97 -3.17
N THR A 281 -4.68 -12.80 -4.33
CA THR A 281 -4.55 -11.61 -5.16
C THR A 281 -5.93 -11.04 -5.48
N ASN A 282 -6.08 -9.73 -5.33
CA ASN A 282 -7.26 -8.99 -5.74
C ASN A 282 -6.84 -7.93 -6.74
N GLU A 283 -7.40 -7.98 -7.94
CA GLU A 283 -7.10 -7.05 -9.02
C GLU A 283 -8.39 -6.36 -9.48
N PHE A 284 -8.54 -5.10 -9.10
CA PHE A 284 -9.70 -4.28 -9.41
C PHE A 284 -9.47 -3.42 -10.65
N HIS A 285 -10.44 -3.44 -11.55
CA HIS A 285 -10.53 -2.60 -12.73
C HIS A 285 -11.91 -1.94 -12.74
N GLY A 286 -11.98 -0.62 -12.66
CA GLY A 286 -13.25 0.08 -12.58
C GLY A 286 -13.26 1.45 -13.23
N ALA A 287 -14.46 1.89 -13.61
CA ALA A 287 -14.72 3.28 -13.90
C ALA A 287 -14.89 4.03 -12.57
N MET A 288 -14.43 5.26 -12.50
CA MET A 288 -14.62 6.11 -11.34
C MET A 288 -15.26 7.44 -11.71
N VAL A 289 -16.06 7.96 -10.79
CA VAL A 289 -16.66 9.30 -10.86
C VAL A 289 -16.52 9.97 -9.50
N GLY A 290 -16.29 11.27 -9.48
CA GLY A 290 -16.12 12.00 -8.24
C GLY A 290 -16.23 13.51 -8.38
N LEU A 291 -16.18 14.17 -7.24
CA LEU A 291 -16.15 15.62 -7.10
C LEU A 291 -14.89 16.02 -6.34
N GLN A 292 -14.20 17.02 -6.87
CA GLN A 292 -13.05 17.65 -6.23
C GLN A 292 -13.36 19.12 -6.01
N GLY A 293 -13.30 19.56 -4.75
CA GLY A 293 -13.59 20.94 -4.37
C GLY A 293 -12.40 21.56 -3.64
N THR A 294 -12.09 22.80 -3.96
CA THR A 294 -11.13 23.61 -3.21
C THR A 294 -11.83 24.86 -2.73
N MET A 295 -11.70 25.19 -1.44
CA MET A 295 -12.19 26.43 -0.86
C MET A 295 -11.07 27.10 -0.07
N GLY A 296 -10.84 28.39 -0.33
CA GLY A 296 -9.89 29.19 0.44
C GLY A 296 -10.56 30.32 1.20
N ARG A 297 -10.01 30.67 2.37
CA ARG A 297 -10.39 31.87 3.13
C ARG A 297 -9.18 32.40 3.89
N GLY A 298 -8.69 33.57 3.50
CA GLY A 298 -7.47 34.14 4.07
C GLY A 298 -6.27 33.22 3.83
N ASN A 299 -5.52 32.90 4.89
CA ASN A 299 -4.38 32.01 4.82
C ASN A 299 -4.74 30.52 4.88
N TRP A 300 -6.02 30.15 4.87
CA TRP A 300 -6.45 28.77 4.93
C TRP A 300 -6.99 28.31 3.58
N SER A 301 -6.69 27.09 3.18
CA SER A 301 -7.43 26.40 2.12
C SER A 301 -7.79 24.98 2.51
N LEU A 302 -8.94 24.51 2.04
CA LEU A 302 -9.46 23.17 2.23
C LEU A 302 -9.68 22.57 0.86
N THR A 303 -9.03 21.45 0.58
CA THR A 303 -9.26 20.65 -0.62
C THR A 303 -9.93 19.34 -0.22
N GLY A 304 -11.09 19.06 -0.79
CA GLY A 304 -11.81 17.81 -0.62
C GLY A 304 -11.90 17.04 -1.94
N LEU A 305 -11.79 15.73 -1.86
CA LEU A 305 -12.06 14.80 -2.95
C LEU A 305 -13.01 13.72 -2.43
N GLY A 306 -14.16 13.56 -3.10
CA GLY A 306 -15.04 12.41 -2.92
C GLY A 306 -15.17 11.69 -4.26
N LYS A 307 -14.82 10.40 -4.33
CA LYS A 307 -15.00 9.60 -5.54
C LYS A 307 -15.53 8.21 -5.24
N LEU A 308 -16.15 7.60 -6.24
CA LEU A 308 -16.65 6.23 -6.21
C LEU A 308 -16.16 5.49 -7.45
N GLY A 309 -15.34 4.45 -7.24
CA GLY A 309 -14.98 3.47 -8.25
C GLY A 309 -15.98 2.33 -8.30
N ILE A 310 -16.42 1.92 -9.47
CA ILE A 310 -17.29 0.76 -9.69
C ILE A 310 -16.68 -0.08 -10.80
N GLY A 311 -16.50 -1.37 -10.54
CA GLY A 311 -15.73 -2.20 -11.45
C GLY A 311 -15.75 -3.68 -11.14
N ASN A 312 -14.97 -4.43 -11.92
CA ASN A 312 -14.72 -5.83 -11.67
C ASN A 312 -13.50 -5.99 -10.78
N ASN A 313 -13.60 -6.86 -9.78
CA ASN A 313 -12.47 -7.33 -8.98
C ASN A 313 -12.23 -8.80 -9.30
N HIS A 314 -11.12 -9.08 -9.98
CA HIS A 314 -10.63 -10.42 -10.21
C HIS A 314 -9.93 -10.91 -8.94
N GLN A 315 -10.53 -11.90 -8.29
CA GLN A 315 -9.99 -12.50 -7.07
C GLN A 315 -9.39 -13.85 -7.40
N GLN A 316 -8.11 -14.06 -7.05
CA GLN A 316 -7.44 -15.34 -7.22
C GLN A 316 -6.81 -15.78 -5.91
N VAL A 317 -6.90 -17.07 -5.62
CA VAL A 317 -6.22 -17.72 -4.50
C VAL A 317 -5.43 -18.92 -5.03
N ILE A 318 -4.15 -18.98 -4.69
CA ILE A 318 -3.26 -20.11 -4.97
C ILE A 318 -2.93 -20.78 -3.65
N ILE A 319 -3.24 -22.07 -3.55
CA ILE A 319 -3.04 -22.89 -2.37
C ILE A 319 -2.02 -23.98 -2.71
N GLU A 320 -0.89 -23.97 -2.01
CA GLU A 320 0.19 -24.94 -2.17
C GLU A 320 0.42 -25.67 -0.85
N GLY A 321 0.40 -27.00 -0.88
CA GLY A 321 0.67 -27.84 0.28
C GLY A 321 1.58 -28.99 -0.09
N ARG A 322 2.61 -29.23 0.72
CA ARG A 322 3.46 -30.42 0.59
C ARG A 322 3.93 -30.87 1.97
N GLN A 323 4.08 -32.18 2.10
CA GLN A 323 4.62 -32.81 3.30
C GLN A 323 5.54 -33.95 2.91
N GLY A 324 6.45 -34.32 3.81
CA GLY A 324 7.34 -35.43 3.55
C GLY A 324 7.93 -35.98 4.84
N VAL A 325 8.07 -37.29 4.89
CA VAL A 325 8.74 -38.00 5.97
C VAL A 325 10.05 -38.55 5.42
N SER A 326 11.13 -38.41 6.18
CA SER A 326 12.42 -39.03 5.88
C SER A 326 13.07 -39.57 7.14
N PHE A 327 14.09 -40.42 6.95
CA PHE A 327 14.99 -40.87 8.01
C PHE A 327 16.39 -40.35 7.65
N PRO A 328 16.80 -39.16 8.13
CA PRO A 328 18.09 -38.56 7.79
C PRO A 328 19.27 -39.52 8.01
N PRO A 329 20.26 -39.57 7.10
CA PRO A 329 20.45 -38.69 5.93
C PRO A 329 19.67 -39.12 4.67
N GLY A 330 18.73 -40.06 4.77
CA GLY A 330 17.93 -40.54 3.64
C GLY A 330 17.13 -39.45 2.93
N PRO A 331 16.76 -39.67 1.65
CA PRO A 331 16.04 -38.68 0.85
C PRO A 331 14.64 -38.42 1.39
N VAL A 332 14.16 -37.18 1.24
CA VAL A 332 12.76 -36.81 1.50
C VAL A 332 11.95 -37.04 0.23
N THR A 333 10.86 -37.80 0.32
CA THR A 333 9.88 -37.91 -0.77
C THR A 333 8.71 -36.99 -0.46
N PRO A 334 8.60 -35.81 -1.11
CA PRO A 334 7.48 -34.91 -0.90
C PRO A 334 6.21 -35.49 -1.53
N ILE A 335 5.11 -35.37 -0.80
CA ILE A 335 3.76 -35.77 -1.19
C ILE A 335 2.90 -34.51 -1.19
N PRO A 336 2.02 -34.32 -2.20
CA PRO A 336 1.04 -33.23 -2.17
C PRO A 336 0.17 -33.27 -0.91
N GLY A 337 -0.12 -32.09 -0.37
CA GLY A 337 -0.84 -31.94 0.89
C GLY A 337 0.04 -31.34 1.97
N GLY A 338 -0.51 -30.54 2.87
CA GLY A 338 0.14 -30.03 4.07
C GLY A 338 -0.80 -30.20 5.26
N LEU A 339 -0.76 -29.28 6.23
CA LEU A 339 -1.69 -29.34 7.35
C LEU A 339 -3.02 -28.68 6.97
N PHE A 340 -2.95 -27.46 6.42
CA PHE A 340 -4.13 -26.69 6.01
C PHE A 340 -4.43 -26.82 4.51
N ALA A 341 -3.40 -27.03 3.68
CA ALA A 341 -3.53 -27.21 2.25
C ALA A 341 -3.60 -28.72 1.92
N GLN A 342 -4.78 -29.31 1.99
CA GLN A 342 -5.05 -30.71 1.68
C GLN A 342 -5.14 -30.97 0.16
N PRO A 343 -4.94 -32.22 -0.33
CA PRO A 343 -5.15 -32.56 -1.74
C PRO A 343 -6.55 -32.19 -2.27
N SER A 344 -7.54 -32.05 -1.39
CA SER A 344 -8.90 -31.61 -1.72
C SER A 344 -9.06 -30.10 -1.96
N ASN A 345 -8.14 -29.27 -1.46
CA ASN A 345 -8.22 -27.81 -1.57
C ASN A 345 -6.98 -27.13 -2.20
N ILE A 346 -5.92 -27.89 -2.50
CA ILE A 346 -4.77 -27.39 -3.27
C ILE A 346 -5.21 -27.02 -4.69
N GLY A 347 -4.65 -25.93 -5.22
CA GLY A 347 -4.88 -25.50 -6.59
C GLY A 347 -4.99 -23.99 -6.72
N THR A 348 -5.45 -23.56 -7.89
CA THR A 348 -5.73 -22.16 -8.19
C THR A 348 -7.22 -21.96 -8.36
N PHE A 349 -7.80 -21.07 -7.56
CA PHE A 349 -9.20 -20.70 -7.62
C PHE A 349 -9.30 -19.25 -8.00
N ALA A 350 -10.15 -18.93 -8.97
CA ALA A 350 -10.36 -17.56 -9.41
C ALA A 350 -11.85 -17.27 -9.59
N ARG A 351 -12.24 -16.02 -9.33
CA ARG A 351 -13.60 -15.53 -9.61
C ARG A 351 -13.61 -14.02 -9.80
N ASP A 352 -14.60 -13.57 -10.55
CA ASP A 352 -14.86 -12.15 -10.78
C ASP A 352 -16.04 -11.67 -9.93
N ARG A 353 -15.88 -10.50 -9.31
CA ARG A 353 -16.91 -9.88 -8.46
C ARG A 353 -17.02 -8.39 -8.77
N ILE A 354 -18.23 -7.92 -8.96
CA ILE A 354 -18.48 -6.47 -8.99
C ILE A 354 -18.16 -5.90 -7.61
N CYS A 355 -17.32 -4.86 -7.60
CA CYS A 355 -16.84 -4.19 -6.41
C CYS A 355 -17.05 -2.67 -6.53
N TYR A 356 -17.19 -2.03 -5.36
CA TYR A 356 -17.37 -0.58 -5.23
C TYR A 356 -16.29 -0.07 -4.27
N ILE A 357 -15.57 0.98 -4.67
CA ILE A 357 -14.48 1.57 -3.90
C ILE A 357 -14.79 3.05 -3.67
N PRO A 358 -15.42 3.42 -2.54
CA PRO A 358 -15.57 4.80 -2.15
C PRO A 358 -14.24 5.35 -1.61
N GLU A 359 -13.91 6.59 -1.95
CA GLU A 359 -12.75 7.31 -1.43
C GLU A 359 -13.14 8.73 -1.02
N LEU A 360 -12.68 9.13 0.16
CA LEU A 360 -12.77 10.48 0.68
C LEU A 360 -11.37 10.95 1.08
N THR A 361 -10.94 12.10 0.56
CA THR A 361 -9.71 12.79 0.98
C THR A 361 -10.06 14.21 1.39
N LEU A 362 -9.50 14.66 2.51
CA LEU A 362 -9.64 16.04 3.00
C LEU A 362 -8.24 16.55 3.31
N ASN A 363 -7.85 17.67 2.72
CA ASN A 363 -6.55 18.29 2.95
C ASN A 363 -6.76 19.74 3.40
N LEU A 364 -6.28 20.06 4.60
CA LEU A 364 -6.30 21.40 5.17
C LEU A 364 -4.91 22.01 5.07
N ALA A 365 -4.85 23.16 4.41
CA ALA A 365 -3.67 23.95 4.18
C ALA A 365 -3.65 25.23 5.03
N TYR A 366 -2.48 25.58 5.53
CA TYR A 366 -2.16 26.94 5.99
C TYR A 366 -1.05 27.55 5.14
N HIS A 367 -1.34 28.67 4.49
CA HIS A 367 -0.45 29.43 3.63
C HIS A 367 0.32 30.45 4.49
N ILE A 368 1.56 30.13 4.84
CA ILE A 368 2.47 31.02 5.59
C ILE A 368 2.87 32.21 4.70
N ARG A 369 3.09 31.94 3.41
CA ARG A 369 3.37 32.91 2.34
C ARG A 369 2.67 32.44 1.06
N PRO A 370 2.53 33.29 0.03
CA PRO A 370 1.96 32.87 -1.26
C PRO A 370 2.62 31.64 -1.87
N THR A 371 3.91 31.41 -1.60
CA THR A 371 4.72 30.30 -2.15
C THR A 371 5.01 29.17 -1.16
N VAL A 372 4.64 29.31 0.11
CA VAL A 372 4.94 28.32 1.15
C VAL A 372 3.68 28.01 1.94
N SER A 373 3.26 26.75 1.89
CA SER A 373 2.09 26.25 2.59
C SER A 373 2.42 24.94 3.31
N VAL A 374 1.78 24.75 4.45
CA VAL A 374 1.86 23.52 5.25
C VAL A 374 0.48 22.88 5.22
N HIS A 375 0.44 21.56 5.02
CA HIS A 375 -0.81 20.82 4.80
C HIS A 375 -0.90 19.61 5.73
N VAL A 376 -2.12 19.24 6.11
CA VAL A 376 -2.45 18.00 6.80
C VAL A 376 -3.71 17.41 6.17
N GLY A 377 -3.76 16.10 5.95
CA GLY A 377 -4.91 15.47 5.30
C GLY A 377 -4.73 14.00 5.00
#